data_AF-A0A6J8D756-F1
#
_entry.id   AF-A0A6J8D756-F1
#
_cell.length_a   1.000
_cell.length_b   1.000
_cell.length_c   1.000
_cell.angle_alpha   90.00
_cell.angle_beta   90.00
_cell.angle_gamma   90.00
#
_symmetry.space_group_name_H-M   'P 1'
#
loop_
_entity.id
_entity.type
_entity.pdbx_description
1 polymer ?
#
loop_
_entity_poly.entity_id
_entity_poly.type
_entity_poly.pdbx_seq_one_letter_code
_entity_poly.pdbx_strand_id
1 'polypeptide(L)'
;MARHIVLSVFGICVIIAIAHANGNSQNIEGKTEIIHEWVTLDYDLPPPMKRSLIDRKLLIPENLVLFNMDVIRGRIFTTIDRTSKPGIPASLNTVIKRNGKSLLKPFPSLRLNRAGDCNSIQSASSIKIDPNTNYLWVLDEGQVNNIRFCRRKLVIFCIRTRKEVFRHIFPDSVLSESSMLLDLTLDRDQEFTRYAYVVDSIASKLIVVDVVTNTSWLFSHPSMEGEVSAGNITVNGETIFSRGGINGISTTSDFKFVYYFSIASFKTWQIPTSVLRNPSADSITFDENVRMIGIRQHHAVSLTSGTRSFFFPALEINDILKWDRKQDIQIDGSEKNKLIVVTNASWLFAYPSKEGEANAGNINVNRETIFSRGGINGISTMSDFKFVYYFSIASFKTWHIPTGILRKPSADNITFDENVRMIGIRQHHAVSLTSGTRSFFIPALEINDKLKWDCKQDIQIDGSEEEVNLRSLQRLSPTTALNFADGMHIDNGYLYFVTNKFHKVRLETLDFSGDDGPNFTIEKIFVGEESYLLGTHP
;
A
#
# COMPACT_ATOMS: atom_id res chain seq x y z
N MET A 1 -83.88 32.97 9.75
CA MET A 1 -83.38 33.54 11.03
C MET A 1 -81.91 33.12 11.14
N ALA A 2 -80.91 33.99 10.95
CA ALA A 2 -80.35 34.91 11.97
C ALA A 2 -80.00 34.15 13.27
N ARG A 3 -78.81 34.11 13.89
CA ARG A 3 -77.47 34.74 13.87
C ARG A 3 -76.56 33.77 14.72
N HIS A 4 -75.23 33.63 14.64
CA HIS A 4 -74.16 34.49 15.17
C HIS A 4 -72.76 33.81 15.01
N ILE A 5 -71.89 34.36 14.17
CA ILE A 5 -70.52 34.95 14.38
C ILE A 5 -69.63 34.60 15.63
N VAL A 6 -68.35 34.22 15.33
CA VAL A 6 -67.00 34.18 16.04
C VAL A 6 -66.73 33.21 17.23
N LEU A 7 -65.54 32.64 17.53
CA LEU A 7 -64.07 32.81 17.27
C LEU A 7 -63.38 31.42 17.29
N SER A 8 -62.44 31.06 16.39
CA SER A 8 -60.95 31.05 16.57
C SER A 8 -60.43 30.09 17.68
N VAL A 9 -59.53 29.11 17.49
CA VAL A 9 -58.15 29.12 16.94
C VAL A 9 -57.64 27.67 16.71
N PHE A 10 -57.02 27.44 15.53
CA PHE A 10 -55.92 26.52 15.12
C PHE A 10 -55.64 25.23 15.92
N GLY A 11 -55.43 24.03 15.35
CA GLY A 11 -55.10 23.62 13.98
C GLY A 11 -53.87 22.70 13.99
N ILE A 12 -54.03 21.38 13.76
CA ILE A 12 -52.96 20.47 13.29
C ILE A 12 -53.63 19.41 12.40
N CYS A 13 -53.54 19.56 11.08
CA CYS A 13 -53.86 18.50 10.12
C CYS A 13 -52.55 17.93 9.58
N VAL A 14 -52.40 16.63 9.77
CA VAL A 14 -51.34 15.76 9.26
C VAL A 14 -51.42 15.69 7.74
N ILE A 15 -50.34 16.05 7.05
CA ILE A 15 -50.10 15.68 5.65
C ILE A 15 -48.97 14.66 5.64
N ILE A 16 -49.28 13.44 5.18
CA ILE A 16 -48.31 12.38 4.93
C ILE A 16 -47.57 12.75 3.64
N ALA A 17 -46.30 13.13 3.76
CA ALA A 17 -45.38 13.22 2.63
C ALA A 17 -44.57 11.93 2.55
N ILE A 18 -44.74 11.17 1.47
CA ILE A 18 -43.82 10.08 1.10
C ILE A 18 -42.53 10.75 0.63
N ALA A 19 -41.57 10.89 1.54
CA ALA A 19 -40.22 11.30 1.19
C ALA A 19 -39.54 10.14 0.45
N HIS A 20 -39.40 10.28 -0.87
CA HIS A 20 -38.33 9.59 -1.58
C HIS A 20 -37.03 10.10 -0.98
N ALA A 21 -36.37 9.26 -0.19
CA ALA A 21 -35.02 9.49 0.27
C ALA A 21 -34.08 9.43 -0.96
N ASN A 22 -33.99 10.53 -1.70
CA ASN A 22 -32.78 10.89 -2.40
C ASN A 22 -31.74 11.18 -1.32
N GLY A 23 -31.18 10.11 -0.75
CA GLY A 23 -29.91 10.18 -0.06
C GLY A 23 -28.92 10.71 -1.08
N ASN A 24 -28.54 11.97 -0.93
CA ASN A 24 -27.27 12.49 -1.44
C ASN A 24 -26.16 11.64 -0.80
N SER A 25 -25.89 10.45 -1.35
CA SER A 25 -24.59 9.85 -1.27
C SER A 25 -23.69 10.76 -2.09
N GLN A 26 -23.14 11.80 -1.45
CA GLN A 26 -21.88 12.32 -1.93
C GLN A 26 -20.93 11.12 -1.96
N ASN A 27 -20.56 10.68 -3.17
CA ASN A 27 -19.58 9.62 -3.35
C ASN A 27 -18.28 10.07 -2.66
N ILE A 28 -18.02 9.55 -1.46
CA ILE A 28 -16.77 9.72 -0.71
C ILE A 28 -15.73 8.72 -1.27
N GLU A 29 -15.55 8.68 -2.58
CA GLU A 29 -14.40 8.00 -3.17
C GLU A 29 -13.20 8.95 -3.08
N GLY A 30 -12.11 8.49 -2.45
CA GLY A 30 -10.82 9.20 -2.52
C GLY A 30 -10.43 10.05 -1.31
N LYS A 31 -11.27 10.24 -0.29
CA LYS A 31 -10.90 11.02 0.90
C LYS A 31 -10.36 10.11 2.00
N THR A 32 -9.08 10.28 2.32
CA THR A 32 -8.42 9.61 3.46
C THR A 32 -8.87 10.19 4.79
N GLU A 33 -9.11 9.33 5.78
CA GLU A 33 -9.47 9.67 7.15
C GLU A 33 -8.35 9.23 8.11
N ILE A 34 -7.76 10.18 8.84
CA ILE A 34 -6.82 9.88 9.94
C ILE A 34 -7.62 9.39 11.15
N ILE A 35 -7.37 8.14 11.56
CA ILE A 35 -8.02 7.51 12.70
C ILE A 35 -7.20 7.72 13.97
N HIS A 36 -5.88 7.56 13.86
CA HIS A 36 -4.94 7.77 14.95
C HIS A 36 -3.70 8.49 14.45
N GLU A 37 -3.10 9.30 15.31
CA GLU A 37 -1.88 10.05 15.02
C GLU A 37 -1.02 10.19 16.28
N TRP A 38 0.29 10.26 16.08
CA TRP A 38 1.28 10.41 17.13
C TRP A 38 2.47 11.21 16.62
N VAL A 39 2.90 12.22 17.38
CA VAL A 39 4.29 12.72 17.33
C VAL A 39 5.20 11.71 18.01
N THR A 40 4.83 11.31 19.23
CA THR A 40 5.52 10.27 20.00
C THR A 40 4.51 9.22 20.43
N LEU A 41 4.82 7.95 20.18
CA LEU A 41 3.98 6.82 20.61
C LEU A 41 3.99 6.69 22.12
N ASP A 42 2.89 6.15 22.67
CA ASP A 42 2.75 5.98 24.12
C ASP A 42 1.88 4.76 24.47
N TYR A 43 2.09 4.19 25.65
CA TYR A 43 1.38 3.01 26.14
C TYR A 43 0.30 3.34 27.18
N ASP A 44 -0.81 2.61 27.10
CA ASP A 44 -1.85 2.54 28.14
C ASP A 44 -1.36 1.72 29.34
N LEU A 45 -0.56 2.35 30.20
CA LEU A 45 -0.03 1.76 31.43
C LEU A 45 -0.38 2.61 32.66
N PRO A 46 -0.54 2.00 33.85
CA PRO A 46 -0.70 2.75 35.09
C PRO A 46 0.45 3.75 35.29
N PRO A 47 0.20 5.00 35.70
CA PRO A 47 1.24 6.03 35.81
C PRO A 47 2.48 5.63 36.64
N PRO A 48 2.35 4.94 37.80
CA PRO A 48 3.51 4.48 38.56
C PRO A 48 4.37 3.46 37.80
N MET A 49 3.71 2.54 37.07
CA MET A 49 4.39 1.54 36.24
C MET A 49 5.11 2.20 35.08
N LYS A 50 4.43 3.12 34.38
CA LYS A 50 5.02 3.85 33.26
C LYS A 50 6.25 4.64 33.70
N ARG A 51 6.16 5.38 34.82
CA ARG A 51 7.30 6.11 35.40
C ARG A 51 8.47 5.15 35.70
N SER A 52 8.20 4.03 36.37
CA SER A 52 9.25 3.05 36.65
C SER A 52 9.89 2.46 35.38
N LEU A 53 9.15 2.28 34.29
CA LEU A 53 9.73 1.79 33.02
C LEU A 53 10.61 2.86 32.37
N ILE A 54 10.22 4.13 32.43
CA ILE A 54 11.02 5.26 31.93
C ILE A 54 12.31 5.40 32.75
N ASP A 55 12.20 5.43 34.08
CA ASP A 55 13.36 5.58 34.98
C ASP A 55 14.40 4.46 34.78
N ARG A 56 13.93 3.25 34.45
CA ARG A 56 14.77 2.07 34.17
C ARG A 56 15.19 1.95 32.71
N LYS A 57 14.85 2.91 31.85
CA LYS A 57 15.09 2.87 30.39
C LYS A 57 14.49 1.63 29.69
N LEU A 58 13.45 1.05 30.29
CA LEU A 58 12.63 -0.03 29.72
C LEU A 58 11.47 0.51 28.87
N LEU A 59 11.20 1.82 28.95
CA LEU A 59 10.38 2.59 28.02
C LEU A 59 11.15 3.85 27.60
N ILE A 60 11.52 3.93 26.32
CA ILE A 60 12.12 5.11 25.69
C ILE A 60 11.16 5.52 24.56
N PRO A 61 10.30 6.53 24.76
CA PRO A 61 9.26 6.92 23.79
C PRO A 61 9.80 7.22 22.38
N GLU A 62 11.00 7.80 22.29
CA GLU A 62 11.66 8.19 21.04
C GLU A 62 12.17 6.97 20.25
N ASN A 63 12.28 5.80 20.88
CA ASN A 63 12.66 4.55 20.21
C ASN A 63 11.46 3.75 19.71
N LEU A 64 10.23 4.19 19.99
CA LEU A 64 9.05 3.48 19.53
C LEU A 64 8.80 3.82 18.06
N VAL A 65 8.80 2.80 17.21
CA VAL A 65 8.51 2.92 15.78
C VAL A 65 7.38 1.96 15.43
N LEU A 66 6.28 2.49 14.90
CA LEU A 66 5.15 1.70 14.43
C LEU A 66 5.56 1.01 13.11
N PHE A 67 5.47 -0.32 13.08
CA PHE A 67 6.05 -1.13 12.01
C PHE A 67 5.00 -1.80 11.12
N ASN A 68 4.08 -2.59 11.67
CA ASN A 68 3.02 -3.27 10.91
C ASN A 68 1.64 -3.08 11.59
N MET A 69 0.54 -3.29 10.86
CA MET A 69 -0.81 -3.32 11.42
C MET A 69 -1.75 -4.27 10.69
N ASP A 70 -2.79 -4.69 11.41
CA ASP A 70 -3.96 -5.38 10.85
C ASP A 70 -5.21 -4.93 11.63
N VAL A 71 -6.38 -5.06 11.02
CA VAL A 71 -7.65 -4.55 11.53
C VAL A 71 -8.76 -5.59 11.36
N ILE A 72 -9.61 -5.69 12.38
CA ILE A 72 -10.84 -6.48 12.28
C ILE A 72 -11.98 -5.76 12.97
N ARG A 73 -13.06 -5.46 12.23
CA ARG A 73 -14.24 -4.75 12.75
C ARG A 73 -13.85 -3.44 13.44
N GLY A 74 -12.97 -2.68 12.80
CA GLY A 74 -12.42 -1.41 13.33
C GLY A 74 -11.48 -1.54 14.54
N ARG A 75 -11.21 -2.75 15.05
CA ARG A 75 -10.20 -2.97 16.10
C ARG A 75 -8.84 -3.15 15.46
N ILE A 76 -7.93 -2.22 15.76
CA ILE A 76 -6.59 -2.20 15.20
C ILE A 76 -5.61 -2.94 16.11
N PHE A 77 -4.82 -3.81 15.50
CA PHE A 77 -3.63 -4.44 16.05
C PHE A 77 -2.42 -3.88 15.34
N THR A 78 -1.33 -3.68 16.07
CA THR A 78 -0.11 -3.10 15.51
C THR A 78 1.13 -3.65 16.20
N THR A 79 2.26 -3.55 15.52
CA THR A 79 3.56 -3.94 16.03
C THR A 79 4.48 -2.74 16.19
N ILE A 80 5.31 -2.79 17.24
CA ILE A 80 6.43 -1.87 17.45
C ILE A 80 7.72 -2.66 17.24
N ASP A 81 8.57 -2.18 16.33
CA ASP A 81 9.86 -2.82 16.03
C ASP A 81 10.76 -2.78 17.27
N ARG A 82 11.10 -3.97 17.79
CA ARG A 82 11.99 -4.16 18.95
C ARG A 82 13.32 -4.80 18.55
N THR A 83 13.57 -5.00 17.27
CA THR A 83 14.77 -5.70 16.79
C THR A 83 16.06 -4.92 17.05
N SER A 84 16.04 -3.59 16.97
CA SER A 84 17.27 -2.78 16.88
C SER A 84 17.46 -1.72 17.97
N LYS A 85 16.37 -1.22 18.57
CA LYS A 85 16.42 -0.18 19.61
C LYS A 85 15.96 -0.72 20.98
N PRO A 86 16.51 -0.22 22.10
CA PRO A 86 16.07 -0.59 23.44
C PRO A 86 14.83 0.20 23.89
N GLY A 87 14.25 -0.18 25.03
CA GLY A 87 13.22 0.62 25.69
C GLY A 87 11.81 0.45 25.12
N ILE A 88 11.46 -0.75 24.66
CA ILE A 88 10.14 -1.05 24.07
C ILE A 88 9.40 -2.08 24.95
N PRO A 89 8.44 -1.67 25.79
CA PRO A 89 7.74 -2.56 26.73
C PRO A 89 6.91 -3.68 26.09
N ALA A 90 6.23 -3.42 24.96
CA ALA A 90 5.46 -4.43 24.23
C ALA A 90 5.61 -4.30 22.72
N SER A 91 5.97 -5.37 22.02
CA SER A 91 6.08 -5.34 20.56
C SER A 91 4.70 -5.51 19.93
N LEU A 92 3.85 -6.40 20.43
CA LEU A 92 2.49 -6.60 19.91
C LEU A 92 1.45 -5.83 20.73
N ASN A 93 0.62 -5.04 20.04
CA ASN A 93 -0.30 -4.11 20.67
C ASN A 93 -1.67 -4.07 19.97
N THR A 94 -2.68 -3.59 20.68
CA THR A 94 -3.91 -3.03 20.09
C THR A 94 -3.94 -1.52 20.33
N VAL A 95 -4.53 -0.76 19.42
CA VAL A 95 -4.64 0.69 19.55
C VAL A 95 -5.97 1.05 20.20
N ILE A 96 -5.94 1.95 21.19
CA ILE A 96 -7.13 2.48 21.86
C ILE A 96 -7.11 4.01 21.89
N LYS A 97 -8.28 4.64 22.07
CA LYS A 97 -8.39 6.06 22.42
C LYS A 97 -8.82 6.22 23.88
N ARG A 98 -8.09 7.04 24.65
CA ARG A 98 -8.49 7.48 26.00
C ARG A 98 -8.30 8.98 26.10
N ASN A 99 -9.36 9.70 26.49
CA ASN A 99 -9.36 11.16 26.63
C ASN A 99 -8.84 11.87 25.37
N GLY A 100 -9.29 11.43 24.19
CA GLY A 100 -8.87 11.98 22.89
C GLY A 100 -7.47 11.55 22.42
N LYS A 101 -6.67 10.87 23.27
CA LYS A 101 -5.31 10.42 22.91
C LYS A 101 -5.29 8.98 22.46
N SER A 102 -4.58 8.70 21.37
CA SER A 102 -4.34 7.35 20.88
C SER A 102 -3.20 6.71 21.68
N LEU A 103 -3.39 5.48 22.16
CA LEU A 103 -2.44 4.76 23.03
C LEU A 103 -2.29 3.30 22.59
N LEU A 104 -1.10 2.75 22.80
CA LEU A 104 -0.76 1.34 22.60
C LEU A 104 -1.12 0.53 23.84
N LYS A 105 -1.95 -0.49 23.67
CA LYS A 105 -2.26 -1.44 24.74
C LYS A 105 -1.63 -2.80 24.44
N PRO A 106 -0.69 -3.28 25.28
CA PRO A 106 -0.02 -4.56 25.06
C PRO A 106 -1.00 -5.72 24.86
N PHE A 107 -0.78 -6.50 23.79
CA PHE A 107 -1.57 -7.67 23.44
C PHE A 107 -0.69 -8.93 23.37
N PRO A 108 -1.15 -10.08 23.91
CA PRO A 108 -2.38 -10.24 24.70
C PRO A 108 -2.26 -9.70 26.12
N SER A 109 -1.05 -9.37 26.58
CA SER A 109 -0.79 -8.62 27.83
C SER A 109 0.66 -8.14 27.83
N LEU A 110 1.02 -7.25 28.77
CA LEU A 110 2.41 -6.85 28.96
C LEU A 110 3.29 -8.04 29.35
N ARG A 111 2.76 -8.96 30.17
CA ARG A 111 3.47 -10.19 30.58
C ARG A 111 3.87 -11.06 29.38
N LEU A 112 2.96 -11.21 28.41
CA LEU A 112 3.22 -12.01 27.19
C LEU A 112 4.05 -11.26 26.13
N ASN A 113 4.59 -10.09 26.47
CA ASN A 113 5.55 -9.35 25.67
C ASN A 113 6.91 -9.20 26.39
N ARG A 114 7.14 -9.96 27.47
CA ARG A 114 8.35 -9.88 28.27
C ARG A 114 9.57 -10.29 27.45
N ALA A 115 10.47 -9.33 27.23
CA ALA A 115 11.76 -9.56 26.59
C ALA A 115 12.58 -10.62 27.36
N GLY A 116 13.24 -11.51 26.62
CA GLY A 116 14.05 -12.62 27.13
C GLY A 116 13.29 -13.89 27.51
N ASP A 117 11.95 -13.84 27.62
CA ASP A 117 11.14 -15.03 27.86
C ASP A 117 10.65 -15.63 26.54
N CYS A 118 11.22 -16.76 26.08
CA CYS A 118 10.87 -17.36 24.80
C CYS A 118 9.43 -17.89 24.70
N ASN A 119 8.68 -17.95 25.80
CA ASN A 119 7.24 -18.19 25.77
C ASN A 119 6.43 -16.92 25.41
N SER A 120 7.05 -15.75 25.50
CA SER A 120 6.47 -14.44 25.18
C SER A 120 6.91 -13.95 23.79
N ILE A 121 6.22 -12.92 23.28
CA ILE A 121 6.56 -12.23 22.04
C ILE A 121 7.82 -11.39 22.25
N GLN A 122 8.85 -11.63 21.42
CA GLN A 122 10.11 -10.89 21.46
C GLN A 122 10.03 -9.68 20.55
N SER A 123 9.88 -9.88 19.24
CA SER A 123 9.72 -8.81 18.24
C SER A 123 8.74 -9.24 17.17
N ALA A 124 7.49 -8.80 17.28
CA ALA A 124 6.48 -9.02 16.25
C ALA A 124 6.82 -8.18 15.01
N SER A 125 7.25 -8.82 13.92
CA SER A 125 7.61 -8.12 12.67
C SER A 125 6.43 -7.97 11.72
N SER A 126 5.56 -8.98 11.63
CA SER A 126 4.30 -8.89 10.86
C SER A 126 3.16 -9.58 11.58
N ILE A 127 1.95 -9.11 11.30
CA ILE A 127 0.72 -9.69 11.80
C ILE A 127 -0.31 -9.83 10.67
N LYS A 128 -1.09 -10.90 10.73
CA LYS A 128 -2.30 -11.06 9.90
C LYS A 128 -3.48 -11.54 10.70
N ILE A 129 -4.66 -11.00 10.43
CA ILE A 129 -5.91 -11.48 11.03
C ILE A 129 -6.69 -12.29 10.00
N ASP A 130 -7.08 -13.50 10.36
CA ASP A 130 -8.07 -14.26 9.60
C ASP A 130 -9.48 -13.84 10.05
N PRO A 131 -10.25 -13.13 9.19
CA PRO A 131 -11.58 -12.64 9.55
C PRO A 131 -12.61 -13.75 9.77
N ASN A 132 -12.39 -14.96 9.22
CA ASN A 132 -13.29 -16.11 9.39
C ASN A 132 -13.20 -16.68 10.82
N THR A 133 -11.98 -16.73 11.39
CA THR A 133 -11.71 -17.35 12.69
C THR A 133 -11.50 -16.34 13.82
N ASN A 134 -11.22 -15.08 13.50
CA ASN A 134 -10.73 -14.05 14.43
C ASN A 134 -9.42 -14.47 15.10
N TYR A 135 -8.56 -15.18 14.36
CA TYR A 135 -7.23 -15.55 14.81
C TYR A 135 -6.20 -14.56 14.29
N LEU A 136 -5.34 -14.10 15.20
CA LEU A 136 -4.23 -13.19 14.92
C LEU A 136 -2.96 -14.02 14.79
N TRP A 137 -2.40 -14.05 13.59
CA TRP A 137 -1.14 -14.66 13.24
C TRP A 137 -0.03 -13.65 13.46
N VAL A 138 1.02 -14.04 14.18
CA VAL A 138 2.10 -13.15 14.63
C VAL A 138 3.43 -13.78 14.27
N LEU A 139 4.19 -13.09 13.43
CA LEU A 139 5.55 -13.45 13.09
C LEU A 139 6.51 -12.79 14.07
N ASP A 140 7.32 -13.58 14.79
CA ASP A 140 8.24 -13.12 15.83
C ASP A 140 9.69 -13.44 15.48
N GLU A 141 10.51 -12.40 15.37
CA GLU A 141 11.94 -12.46 15.04
C GLU A 141 12.82 -12.99 16.18
N GLY A 142 12.29 -13.16 17.40
CA GLY A 142 13.06 -13.69 18.53
C GLY A 142 14.19 -12.79 19.05
N GLN A 143 14.36 -11.61 18.44
CA GLN A 143 15.40 -10.63 18.71
C GLN A 143 14.88 -9.48 19.55
N VAL A 144 15.71 -8.91 20.41
CA VAL A 144 15.45 -7.67 21.15
C VAL A 144 16.75 -6.87 21.22
N ASN A 145 16.74 -5.63 20.71
CA ASN A 145 17.90 -4.72 20.77
C ASN A 145 19.21 -5.38 20.28
N ASN A 146 19.21 -5.90 19.06
CA ASN A 146 20.30 -6.59 18.37
C ASN A 146 20.76 -7.92 19.03
N ILE A 147 20.04 -8.40 20.04
CA ILE A 147 20.33 -9.67 20.72
C ILE A 147 19.22 -10.66 20.44
N ARG A 148 19.55 -11.80 19.81
CA ARG A 148 18.61 -12.90 19.59
C ARG A 148 18.51 -13.78 20.82
N PHE A 149 17.49 -13.55 21.64
CA PHE A 149 17.23 -14.34 22.85
C PHE A 149 16.57 -15.68 22.53
N CYS A 150 15.76 -15.71 21.48
CA CYS A 150 14.85 -16.82 21.20
C CYS A 150 14.90 -17.20 19.73
N ARG A 151 14.54 -18.45 19.44
CA ARG A 151 14.29 -18.89 18.07
C ARG A 151 13.09 -18.13 17.50
N ARG A 152 13.16 -17.84 16.19
CA ARG A 152 12.05 -17.20 15.47
C ARG A 152 10.84 -18.11 15.47
N LYS A 153 9.64 -17.53 15.52
CA LYS A 153 8.41 -18.29 15.63
C LYS A 153 7.23 -17.61 14.94
N LEU A 154 6.31 -18.44 14.44
CA LEU A 154 4.95 -18.04 14.10
C LEU A 154 4.03 -18.44 15.26
N VAL A 155 3.30 -17.48 15.81
CA VAL A 155 2.37 -17.69 16.94
C VAL A 155 0.98 -17.26 16.50
N ILE A 156 -0.05 -18.04 16.85
CA ILE A 156 -1.44 -17.68 16.56
C ILE A 156 -2.19 -17.48 17.88
N PHE A 157 -2.87 -16.35 18.00
CA PHE A 157 -3.73 -16.03 19.14
C PHE A 157 -5.20 -16.01 18.72
N CYS A 158 -6.06 -16.61 19.53
CA CYS A 158 -7.49 -16.33 19.44
C CYS A 158 -7.75 -14.94 20.03
N ILE A 159 -8.19 -13.97 19.20
CA ILE A 159 -8.39 -12.58 19.63
C ILE A 159 -9.42 -12.48 20.77
N ARG A 160 -10.49 -13.29 20.69
CA ARG A 160 -11.59 -13.29 21.67
C ARG A 160 -11.13 -13.76 23.05
N THR A 161 -10.40 -14.87 23.11
CA THR A 161 -9.98 -15.46 24.39
C THR A 161 -8.63 -14.94 24.86
N ARG A 162 -7.88 -14.25 24.00
CA ARG A 162 -6.51 -13.76 24.24
C ARG A 162 -5.52 -14.89 24.55
N LYS A 163 -5.83 -16.11 24.12
CA LYS A 163 -5.00 -17.30 24.32
C LYS A 163 -4.23 -17.63 23.06
N GLU A 164 -2.99 -18.05 23.25
CA GLU A 164 -2.21 -18.72 22.22
C GLU A 164 -2.90 -20.04 21.87
N VAL A 165 -3.10 -20.30 20.57
CA VAL A 165 -3.74 -21.51 20.06
C VAL A 165 -2.79 -22.35 19.21
N PHE A 166 -1.68 -21.77 18.75
CA PHE A 166 -0.68 -22.45 17.94
C PHE A 166 0.67 -21.75 18.03
N ARG A 167 1.75 -22.55 17.89
CA ARG A 167 3.13 -22.09 17.79
C ARG A 167 3.93 -23.00 16.87
N HIS A 168 4.57 -22.39 15.88
CA HIS A 168 5.60 -23.01 15.05
C HIS A 168 6.94 -22.34 15.34
N ILE A 169 7.95 -23.13 15.70
CA ILE A 169 9.33 -22.65 15.84
C ILE A 169 10.06 -23.03 14.56
N PHE A 170 10.56 -22.04 13.84
CA PHE A 170 11.25 -22.31 12.58
C PHE A 170 12.53 -23.12 12.83
N PRO A 171 12.75 -24.23 12.08
CA PRO A 171 13.96 -25.02 12.19
C PRO A 171 15.14 -24.31 11.52
N ASP A 172 16.35 -24.66 11.94
CA ASP A 172 17.59 -24.05 11.40
C ASP A 172 17.86 -24.49 9.96
N SER A 173 17.17 -25.52 9.46
CA SER A 173 17.17 -25.90 8.05
C SER A 173 16.41 -24.90 7.17
N VAL A 174 15.53 -24.08 7.75
CA VAL A 174 14.71 -23.11 7.03
C VAL A 174 15.26 -21.69 7.16
N LEU A 175 15.89 -21.37 8.28
CA LEU A 175 16.43 -20.04 8.57
C LEU A 175 17.94 -20.04 8.73
N SER A 176 18.58 -19.02 8.18
CA SER A 176 19.98 -18.71 8.45
C SER A 176 20.12 -17.65 9.55
N GLU A 177 21.36 -17.37 9.95
CA GLU A 177 21.63 -16.26 10.86
C GLU A 177 21.20 -14.90 10.29
N SER A 178 21.41 -14.72 8.98
CA SER A 178 21.08 -13.52 8.21
C SER A 178 19.60 -13.35 7.89
N SER A 179 18.77 -14.37 8.13
CA SER A 179 17.32 -14.29 7.89
C SER A 179 16.68 -13.09 8.58
N MET A 180 15.72 -12.44 7.94
CA MET A 180 14.92 -11.38 8.52
C MET A 180 13.48 -11.49 8.02
N LEU A 181 12.58 -11.97 8.87
CA LEU A 181 11.20 -12.23 8.48
C LEU A 181 10.39 -10.94 8.59
N LEU A 182 9.88 -10.43 7.47
CA LEU A 182 9.29 -9.09 7.40
C LEU A 182 7.79 -9.07 7.16
N ASP A 183 7.26 -9.99 6.37
CA ASP A 183 5.83 -10.02 6.05
C ASP A 183 5.30 -11.43 5.87
N LEU A 184 3.98 -11.57 5.90
CA LEU A 184 3.31 -12.83 5.61
C LEU A 184 1.95 -12.62 4.95
N THR A 185 1.58 -13.59 4.12
CA THR A 185 0.21 -13.74 3.63
C THR A 185 -0.31 -15.13 3.99
N LEU A 186 -1.61 -15.21 4.20
CA LEU A 186 -2.30 -16.45 4.56
C LEU A 186 -2.91 -17.10 3.33
N ASP A 187 -3.03 -18.42 3.36
CA ASP A 187 -3.62 -19.24 2.31
C ASP A 187 -4.51 -20.35 2.88
N ARG A 188 -5.60 -20.63 2.17
CA ARG A 188 -6.62 -21.59 2.58
C ARG A 188 -6.46 -22.88 1.80
N ASP A 189 -6.56 -23.98 2.52
CA ASP A 189 -6.77 -25.30 1.95
C ASP A 189 -8.16 -25.75 2.36
N GLN A 190 -9.07 -25.89 1.39
CA GLN A 190 -10.49 -26.10 1.63
C GLN A 190 -11.07 -25.00 2.57
N GLU A 191 -11.78 -25.41 3.62
CA GLU A 191 -12.57 -24.52 4.48
C GLU A 191 -11.76 -23.79 5.55
N PHE A 192 -10.44 -23.99 5.68
CA PHE A 192 -9.66 -23.34 6.73
C PHE A 192 -8.31 -22.79 6.27
N THR A 193 -7.85 -21.76 6.97
CA THR A 193 -6.53 -21.17 6.78
C THR A 193 -5.46 -22.17 7.26
N ARG A 194 -4.70 -22.73 6.32
CA ARG A 194 -3.72 -23.80 6.58
C ARG A 194 -2.29 -23.32 6.42
N TYR A 195 -2.03 -22.52 5.39
CA TYR A 195 -0.69 -22.14 5.03
C TYR A 195 -0.43 -20.67 5.37
N ALA A 196 0.77 -20.38 5.83
CA ALA A 196 1.33 -19.04 5.86
C ALA A 196 2.55 -18.99 4.95
N TYR A 197 2.57 -18.00 4.05
CA TYR A 197 3.71 -17.70 3.21
C TYR A 197 4.44 -16.52 3.82
N VAL A 198 5.67 -16.75 4.26
CA VAL A 198 6.48 -15.82 5.06
C VAL A 198 7.66 -15.34 4.23
N VAL A 199 7.89 -14.04 4.28
CA VAL A 199 8.95 -13.37 3.54
C VAL A 199 10.20 -13.25 4.39
N ASP A 200 11.29 -13.85 3.94
CA ASP A 200 12.64 -13.61 4.47
C ASP A 200 13.38 -12.64 3.54
N SER A 201 13.37 -11.36 3.91
CA SER A 201 13.78 -10.28 3.01
C SER A 201 15.29 -10.19 2.82
N ILE A 202 16.07 -10.45 3.87
CA ILE A 202 17.53 -10.34 3.78
C ILE A 202 18.12 -11.60 3.13
N ALA A 203 17.60 -12.79 3.44
CA ALA A 203 18.04 -14.01 2.76
C ALA A 203 17.43 -14.18 1.37
N SER A 204 16.49 -13.31 0.97
CA SER A 204 15.78 -13.35 -0.32
C SER A 204 15.05 -14.68 -0.54
N LYS A 205 14.29 -15.13 0.47
CA LYS A 205 13.60 -16.43 0.46
C LYS A 205 12.12 -16.31 0.78
N LEU A 206 11.35 -17.25 0.22
CA LEU A 206 9.95 -17.45 0.54
C LEU A 206 9.80 -18.72 1.36
N ILE A 207 9.26 -18.61 2.57
CA ILE A 207 9.06 -19.72 3.49
C ILE A 207 7.59 -20.09 3.50
N VAL A 208 7.29 -21.39 3.49
CA VAL A 208 5.94 -21.91 3.64
C VAL A 208 5.84 -22.58 5.00
N VAL A 209 4.81 -22.24 5.77
CA VAL A 209 4.45 -22.91 7.02
C VAL A 209 3.12 -23.61 6.81
N ASP A 210 3.08 -24.92 7.04
CA ASP A 210 1.85 -25.70 7.12
C ASP A 210 1.48 -25.89 8.58
N VAL A 211 0.39 -25.24 9.02
CA VAL A 211 -0.01 -25.28 10.43
C VAL A 211 -0.66 -26.60 10.85
N VAL A 212 -1.11 -27.42 9.89
CA VAL A 212 -1.73 -28.72 10.18
C VAL A 212 -0.65 -29.74 10.52
N THR A 213 0.41 -29.79 9.71
CA THR A 213 1.55 -30.69 9.95
C THR A 213 2.59 -30.06 10.89
N ASN A 214 2.49 -28.76 11.16
CA ASN A 214 3.46 -27.96 11.90
C ASN A 214 4.88 -28.07 11.34
N THR A 215 4.99 -28.05 10.01
CA THR A 215 6.25 -28.10 9.28
C THR A 215 6.45 -26.86 8.43
N SER A 216 7.68 -26.64 7.99
CA SER A 216 8.03 -25.52 7.10
C SER A 216 9.11 -25.91 6.11
N TRP A 217 9.06 -25.32 4.93
CA TRP A 217 10.07 -25.42 3.88
C TRP A 217 10.28 -24.05 3.22
N LEU A 218 11.27 -23.94 2.35
CA LEU A 218 11.60 -22.68 1.69
C LEU A 218 11.77 -22.85 0.18
N PHE A 219 11.58 -21.74 -0.52
CA PHE A 219 11.95 -21.55 -1.91
C PHE A 219 12.96 -20.40 -2.01
N SER A 220 13.88 -20.53 -2.97
CA SER A 220 14.87 -19.53 -3.31
C SER A 220 14.88 -19.39 -4.82
N HIS A 221 14.78 -18.17 -5.32
CA HIS A 221 14.74 -17.90 -6.76
C HIS A 221 15.23 -16.48 -7.05
N PRO A 222 15.93 -16.21 -8.17
CA PRO A 222 16.44 -14.87 -8.50
C PRO A 222 15.37 -13.75 -8.51
N SER A 223 14.10 -14.11 -8.75
CA SER A 223 12.98 -13.15 -8.66
C SER A 223 12.71 -12.59 -7.26
N MET A 224 13.29 -13.20 -6.23
CA MET A 224 13.20 -12.77 -4.83
C MET A 224 14.38 -11.88 -4.42
N GLU A 225 15.38 -11.69 -5.28
CA GLU A 225 16.55 -10.87 -4.98
C GLU A 225 16.29 -9.38 -5.24
N GLY A 226 17.06 -8.52 -4.56
CA GLY A 226 17.10 -7.09 -4.83
C GLY A 226 18.06 -6.76 -5.98
N GLU A 227 17.70 -5.80 -6.83
CA GLU A 227 18.53 -5.28 -7.90
C GLU A 227 19.29 -4.04 -7.41
N VAL A 228 20.62 -4.06 -7.48
CA VAL A 228 21.46 -2.93 -7.00
C VAL A 228 21.10 -1.62 -7.69
N SER A 229 20.74 -1.67 -8.98
CA SER A 229 20.29 -0.51 -9.77
C SER A 229 18.97 0.11 -9.28
N ALA A 230 18.16 -0.64 -8.54
CA ALA A 230 16.93 -0.20 -7.91
C ALA A 230 17.07 -0.14 -6.36
N GLY A 231 18.30 0.00 -5.85
CA GLY A 231 18.53 0.08 -4.40
C GLY A 231 18.28 1.46 -3.79
N ASN A 232 18.31 2.53 -4.60
CA ASN A 232 18.07 3.89 -4.11
C ASN A 232 16.57 4.18 -4.03
N ILE A 233 16.08 4.43 -2.83
CA ILE A 233 14.68 4.79 -2.55
C ILE A 233 14.68 6.24 -2.08
N THR A 234 14.05 7.13 -2.84
CA THR A 234 14.00 8.56 -2.52
C THR A 234 12.61 8.94 -2.06
N VAL A 235 12.47 9.38 -0.82
CA VAL A 235 11.20 9.83 -0.23
C VAL A 235 11.39 11.27 0.24
N ASN A 236 10.54 12.19 -0.23
CA ASN A 236 10.61 13.61 0.13
C ASN A 236 11.98 14.28 -0.10
N GLY A 237 12.72 13.85 -1.12
CA GLY A 237 14.06 14.36 -1.43
C GLY A 237 15.19 13.75 -0.59
N GLU A 238 14.88 12.90 0.39
CA GLU A 238 15.86 12.12 1.15
C GLU A 238 16.00 10.73 0.55
N THR A 239 17.23 10.30 0.28
CA THR A 239 17.51 9.00 -0.34
C THR A 239 18.07 8.03 0.68
N ILE A 240 17.44 6.87 0.81
CA ILE A 240 17.95 5.71 1.54
C ILE A 240 18.35 4.62 0.54
N PHE A 241 19.39 3.86 0.88
CA PHE A 241 19.80 2.71 0.07
C PHE A 241 19.35 1.40 0.72
N SER A 242 18.76 0.52 -0.06
CA SER A 242 18.33 -0.82 0.33
C SER A 242 18.85 -1.84 -0.67
N ARG A 243 19.29 -3.00 -0.18
CA ARG A 243 19.53 -4.20 -0.99
C ARG A 243 18.51 -5.30 -0.69
N GLY A 244 17.40 -4.95 -0.04
CA GLY A 244 16.43 -5.93 0.43
C GLY A 244 15.84 -6.72 -0.73
N GLY A 245 15.69 -8.02 -0.51
CA GLY A 245 15.01 -8.94 -1.43
C GLY A 245 13.50 -8.84 -1.30
N ILE A 246 12.84 -9.98 -1.50
CA ILE A 246 11.39 -10.16 -1.38
C ILE A 246 10.87 -9.43 -0.13
N ASN A 247 9.78 -8.69 -0.29
CA ASN A 247 9.18 -7.88 0.76
C ASN A 247 7.66 -7.93 0.69
N GLY A 248 7.05 -7.19 -0.23
CA GLY A 248 5.59 -7.21 -0.39
C GLY A 248 5.11 -8.56 -0.93
N ILE A 249 4.14 -9.16 -0.26
CA ILE A 249 3.54 -10.45 -0.60
C ILE A 249 2.02 -10.43 -0.38
N SER A 250 1.23 -11.04 -1.27
CA SER A 250 -0.20 -11.22 -1.04
C SER A 250 -0.77 -12.38 -1.85
N THR A 251 -1.71 -13.12 -1.25
CA THR A 251 -2.43 -14.23 -1.90
C THR A 251 -3.67 -13.71 -2.62
N THR A 252 -4.07 -14.34 -3.72
CA THR A 252 -5.36 -14.05 -4.35
C THR A 252 -6.54 -14.56 -3.52
N SER A 253 -7.71 -13.93 -3.70
CA SER A 253 -8.97 -14.30 -3.03
C SER A 253 -9.53 -15.68 -3.38
N ASP A 254 -9.13 -16.23 -4.53
CA ASP A 254 -9.41 -17.61 -4.95
C ASP A 254 -8.30 -18.58 -4.55
N PHE A 255 -7.30 -18.12 -3.80
CA PHE A 255 -6.21 -18.93 -3.25
C PHE A 255 -5.41 -19.72 -4.31
N LYS A 256 -5.39 -19.24 -5.56
CA LYS A 256 -4.66 -19.88 -6.66
C LYS A 256 -3.24 -19.39 -6.82
N PHE A 257 -2.99 -18.13 -6.45
CA PHE A 257 -1.70 -17.50 -6.70
C PHE A 257 -1.24 -16.64 -5.54
N VAL A 258 0.08 -16.56 -5.41
CA VAL A 258 0.76 -15.57 -4.58
C VAL A 258 1.45 -14.59 -5.51
N TYR A 259 1.29 -13.31 -5.21
CA TYR A 259 2.03 -12.22 -5.82
C TYR A 259 3.04 -11.68 -4.85
N TYR A 260 4.22 -11.33 -5.36
CA TYR A 260 5.27 -10.77 -4.54
C TYR A 260 6.23 -9.90 -5.32
N PHE A 261 7.06 -9.17 -4.58
CA PHE A 261 8.16 -8.41 -5.13
C PHE A 261 9.25 -8.13 -4.12
N SER A 262 10.44 -7.81 -4.64
CA SER A 262 11.54 -7.29 -3.82
C SER A 262 11.41 -5.80 -3.58
N ILE A 263 11.85 -5.33 -2.40
CA ILE A 263 11.86 -3.89 -2.08
C ILE A 263 12.83 -3.12 -2.98
N ALA A 264 13.99 -3.70 -3.31
CA ALA A 264 14.97 -3.12 -4.23
C ALA A 264 14.73 -3.60 -5.67
N SER A 265 13.48 -3.65 -6.14
CA SER A 265 13.15 -3.95 -7.54
C SER A 265 11.81 -3.31 -7.89
N PHE A 266 11.60 -3.08 -9.18
CA PHE A 266 10.31 -2.66 -9.72
C PHE A 266 9.51 -3.84 -10.29
N LYS A 267 10.09 -5.02 -10.42
CA LYS A 267 9.41 -6.20 -11.00
C LYS A 267 8.40 -6.79 -10.00
N THR A 268 7.27 -7.25 -10.52
CA THR A 268 6.25 -7.98 -9.78
C THR A 268 6.17 -9.39 -10.33
N TRP A 269 6.04 -10.36 -9.44
CA TRP A 269 6.06 -11.77 -9.76
C TRP A 269 4.80 -12.46 -9.26
N GLN A 270 4.48 -13.58 -9.88
CA GLN A 270 3.40 -14.46 -9.47
C GLN A 270 3.88 -15.91 -9.48
N ILE A 271 3.41 -16.68 -8.50
CA ILE A 271 3.61 -18.13 -8.40
C ILE A 271 2.28 -18.83 -8.02
N PRO A 272 1.95 -19.99 -8.60
CA PRO A 272 0.79 -20.78 -8.16
C PRO A 272 0.95 -21.28 -6.72
N THR A 273 -0.12 -21.21 -5.93
CA THR A 273 -0.13 -21.79 -4.56
C THR A 273 0.03 -23.30 -4.59
N SER A 274 -0.38 -23.99 -5.66
CA SER A 274 -0.17 -25.44 -5.84
C SER A 274 1.30 -25.84 -5.80
N VAL A 275 2.19 -25.00 -6.34
CA VAL A 275 3.64 -25.20 -6.26
C VAL A 275 4.12 -24.98 -4.83
N LEU A 276 3.70 -23.87 -4.21
CA LEU A 276 4.11 -23.53 -2.84
C LEU A 276 3.66 -24.56 -1.81
N ARG A 277 2.45 -25.10 -1.95
CA ARG A 277 1.86 -26.12 -1.05
C ARG A 277 2.53 -27.49 -1.17
N ASN A 278 3.26 -27.76 -2.26
CA ASN A 278 3.96 -29.02 -2.46
C ASN A 278 5.37 -28.95 -1.84
N PRO A 279 5.63 -29.59 -0.68
CA PRO A 279 6.95 -29.57 -0.06
C PRO A 279 8.04 -30.30 -0.87
N SER A 280 7.66 -31.06 -1.90
CA SER A 280 8.58 -31.73 -2.82
C SER A 280 8.83 -30.93 -4.10
N ALA A 281 8.21 -29.77 -4.29
CA ALA A 281 8.55 -28.88 -5.40
C ALA A 281 9.97 -28.35 -5.23
N ASP A 282 10.81 -28.55 -6.24
CA ASP A 282 12.19 -28.10 -6.24
C ASP A 282 12.34 -26.74 -6.97
N SER A 283 13.59 -26.28 -7.11
CA SER A 283 13.88 -25.01 -7.79
C SER A 283 13.49 -25.03 -9.26
N ILE A 284 13.54 -26.19 -9.92
CA ILE A 284 13.15 -26.34 -11.33
C ILE A 284 11.64 -26.16 -11.45
N THR A 285 10.87 -26.87 -10.63
CA THR A 285 9.41 -26.75 -10.57
C THR A 285 8.99 -25.31 -10.27
N PHE A 286 9.71 -24.63 -9.36
CA PHE A 286 9.44 -23.22 -9.06
C PHE A 286 9.73 -22.31 -10.26
N ASP A 287 10.90 -22.45 -10.89
CA ASP A 287 11.34 -21.65 -12.06
C ASP A 287 10.38 -21.80 -13.25
N GLU A 288 9.92 -23.02 -13.53
CA GLU A 288 8.96 -23.29 -14.61
C GLU A 288 7.58 -22.65 -14.40
N ASN A 289 7.22 -22.33 -13.16
CA ASN A 289 5.88 -21.85 -12.80
C ASN A 289 5.84 -20.38 -12.33
N VAL A 290 6.99 -19.80 -11.96
CA VAL A 290 7.07 -18.39 -11.58
C VAL A 290 7.01 -17.53 -12.84
N ARG A 291 6.21 -16.46 -12.81
CA ARG A 291 6.12 -15.52 -13.94
C ARG A 291 6.23 -14.08 -13.49
N MET A 292 6.94 -13.27 -14.29
CA MET A 292 6.94 -11.82 -14.15
C MET A 292 5.63 -11.30 -14.74
N ILE A 293 4.83 -10.63 -13.92
CA ILE A 293 3.49 -10.17 -14.30
C ILE A 293 3.43 -8.67 -14.52
N GLY A 294 4.48 -7.94 -14.21
CA GLY A 294 4.54 -6.52 -14.51
C GLY A 294 5.66 -5.78 -13.80
N ILE A 295 5.72 -4.49 -14.08
CA ILE A 295 6.77 -3.59 -13.62
C ILE A 295 6.09 -2.36 -13.01
N ARG A 296 6.33 -2.13 -11.72
CA ARG A 296 5.91 -0.96 -10.96
C ARG A 296 6.78 0.24 -11.35
N GLN A 297 6.29 1.45 -11.12
CA GLN A 297 7.07 2.68 -11.36
C GLN A 297 7.77 3.18 -10.10
N HIS A 298 7.39 2.64 -8.94
CA HIS A 298 7.77 3.11 -7.62
C HIS A 298 8.14 1.92 -6.73
N HIS A 299 9.01 2.17 -5.75
CA HIS A 299 9.26 1.18 -4.72
C HIS A 299 8.02 1.00 -3.85
N ALA A 300 7.85 -0.21 -3.36
CA ALA A 300 6.77 -0.61 -2.47
C ALA A 300 7.35 -1.50 -1.38
N VAL A 301 6.78 -1.43 -0.18
CA VAL A 301 7.21 -2.24 0.98
C VAL A 301 6.20 -3.31 1.34
N SER A 302 4.91 -3.11 1.05
CA SER A 302 3.86 -4.08 1.32
C SER A 302 2.91 -4.25 0.14
N LEU A 303 2.23 -5.39 0.10
CA LEU A 303 1.19 -5.71 -0.86
C LEU A 303 -0.01 -6.25 -0.09
N THR A 304 -1.21 -5.78 -0.42
CA THR A 304 -2.43 -6.32 0.17
C THR A 304 -3.45 -6.57 -0.93
N SER A 305 -4.23 -7.64 -0.80
CA SER A 305 -5.26 -8.00 -1.77
C SER A 305 -6.64 -7.85 -1.15
N GLY A 306 -7.53 -7.25 -1.92
CA GLY A 306 -8.96 -7.42 -1.78
C GLY A 306 -9.45 -8.59 -2.65
N THR A 307 -10.76 -8.75 -2.70
CA THR A 307 -11.41 -9.77 -3.52
C THR A 307 -11.13 -9.64 -5.03
N ARG A 308 -10.95 -8.41 -5.53
CA ARG A 308 -10.79 -8.13 -6.97
C ARG A 308 -9.50 -7.40 -7.32
N SER A 309 -8.78 -6.87 -6.33
CA SER A 309 -7.70 -5.93 -6.59
C SER A 309 -6.58 -6.04 -5.59
N PHE A 310 -5.38 -5.68 -6.00
CA PHE A 310 -4.25 -5.48 -5.11
C PHE A 310 -4.06 -4.01 -4.79
N PHE A 311 -3.39 -3.73 -3.69
CA PHE A 311 -3.00 -2.39 -3.29
C PHE A 311 -1.56 -2.42 -2.77
N PHE A 312 -0.77 -1.41 -3.12
CA PHE A 312 0.60 -1.26 -2.64
C PHE A 312 1.00 0.22 -2.54
N PRO A 313 1.88 0.60 -1.60
CA PRO A 313 2.37 1.96 -1.49
C PRO A 313 3.35 2.27 -2.63
N ALA A 314 3.34 3.51 -3.11
CA ALA A 314 4.33 4.08 -4.00
C ALA A 314 5.15 5.11 -3.21
N LEU A 315 6.33 4.67 -2.73
CA LEU A 315 7.10 5.39 -1.72
C LEU A 315 7.56 6.77 -2.19
N GLU A 316 8.02 6.91 -3.43
CA GLU A 316 8.58 8.17 -3.92
C GLU A 316 7.54 9.29 -4.05
N ILE A 317 6.28 8.92 -4.26
CA ILE A 317 5.18 9.87 -4.51
C ILE A 317 4.17 9.94 -3.38
N ASN A 318 4.43 9.28 -2.24
CA ASN A 318 3.58 9.33 -1.07
C ASN A 318 2.12 8.96 -1.43
N ASP A 319 1.93 7.78 -2.03
CA ASP A 319 0.62 7.34 -2.54
C ASP A 319 0.37 5.84 -2.36
N ILE A 320 -0.88 5.40 -2.55
CA ILE A 320 -1.29 3.99 -2.56
C ILE A 320 -1.93 3.65 -3.90
N LEU A 321 -1.28 2.76 -4.64
CA LEU A 321 -1.77 2.30 -5.94
C LEU A 321 -2.66 1.06 -5.78
N LYS A 322 -3.79 0.98 -6.50
CA LYS A 322 -4.57 -0.25 -6.73
C LYS A 322 -4.05 -0.93 -8.00
N TRP A 323 -4.34 -2.20 -8.11
CA TRP A 323 -4.23 -2.96 -9.34
C TRP A 323 -5.47 -3.83 -9.48
N ASP A 324 -6.26 -3.65 -10.55
CA ASP A 324 -7.48 -4.43 -10.78
C ASP A 324 -7.19 -5.73 -11.53
N ARG A 325 -7.50 -6.87 -10.90
CA ARG A 325 -7.24 -8.21 -11.43
C ARG A 325 -8.25 -8.62 -12.52
N LYS A 326 -9.48 -8.09 -12.52
CA LYS A 326 -10.52 -8.53 -13.47
C LYS A 326 -10.24 -8.10 -14.91
N GLN A 327 -9.47 -7.03 -15.11
CA GLN A 327 -9.04 -6.63 -16.44
C GLN A 327 -8.03 -7.60 -17.03
N ASP A 328 -7.19 -8.28 -16.22
CA ASP A 328 -6.20 -9.21 -16.73
C ASP A 328 -6.81 -10.57 -17.15
N ILE A 329 -7.85 -11.05 -16.46
CA ILE A 329 -8.51 -12.34 -16.79
C ILE A 329 -9.32 -12.27 -18.10
N GLN A 330 -9.80 -11.09 -18.51
CA GLN A 330 -10.49 -10.91 -19.80
C GLN A 330 -9.53 -10.68 -20.99
N ILE A 331 -8.24 -10.46 -20.74
CA ILE A 331 -7.23 -10.01 -21.72
C ILE A 331 -6.16 -11.09 -21.97
N ASP A 332 -6.38 -12.35 -21.57
CA ASP A 332 -5.52 -13.50 -21.96
C ASP A 332 -5.63 -13.89 -23.45
N GLY A 333 -5.96 -12.92 -24.31
CA GLY A 333 -5.91 -13.00 -25.78
C GLY A 333 -5.00 -11.96 -26.47
N SER A 334 -4.54 -10.88 -25.81
CA SER A 334 -3.44 -10.03 -26.31
C SER A 334 -3.10 -8.87 -25.36
N GLU A 335 -1.82 -8.81 -24.97
CA GLU A 335 -1.02 -7.69 -24.46
C GLU A 335 -1.65 -6.47 -23.75
N LYS A 336 -1.16 -6.26 -22.51
CA LYS A 336 -1.00 -5.02 -21.69
C LYS A 336 -2.03 -4.77 -20.58
N ASN A 337 -1.57 -5.14 -19.39
CA ASN A 337 -2.05 -4.91 -18.03
C ASN A 337 -2.43 -3.44 -17.69
N LYS A 338 -3.20 -3.23 -16.63
CA LYS A 338 -3.68 -1.89 -16.19
C LYS A 338 -3.79 -1.79 -14.63
N LEU A 339 -3.09 -0.85 -13.97
CA LEU A 339 -3.14 -0.52 -12.52
C LEU A 339 -4.02 0.71 -12.29
N ILE A 340 -4.87 0.73 -11.28
CA ILE A 340 -5.70 1.89 -10.96
C ILE A 340 -5.17 2.51 -9.66
N VAL A 341 -4.71 3.75 -9.51
CA VAL A 341 -4.32 4.22 -8.14
C VAL A 341 -5.56 4.42 -7.24
N VAL A 342 -5.49 4.03 -5.97
CA VAL A 342 -6.63 4.06 -5.01
C VAL A 342 -6.70 5.32 -4.18
N THR A 343 -5.59 6.00 -3.98
CA THR A 343 -5.55 7.37 -3.47
C THR A 343 -5.20 8.29 -4.64
N ASN A 344 -6.12 9.18 -5.04
CA ASN A 344 -5.92 10.12 -6.17
C ASN A 344 -5.17 9.56 -7.41
N ALA A 345 -5.61 8.38 -7.84
CA ALA A 345 -5.86 7.96 -9.22
C ALA A 345 -4.73 7.68 -10.24
N SER A 346 -4.91 6.49 -10.85
CA SER A 346 -4.49 6.00 -12.18
C SER A 346 -3.01 5.67 -12.47
N TRP A 347 -2.78 4.44 -13.00
CA TRP A 347 -1.76 3.72 -13.86
C TRP A 347 -0.20 3.87 -13.78
N LEU A 348 0.50 3.25 -14.75
CA LEU A 348 1.28 1.98 -14.76
C LEU A 348 2.23 1.94 -16.00
N PHE A 349 3.37 1.22 -15.91
CA PHE A 349 4.36 0.73 -16.92
C PHE A 349 5.33 1.74 -17.59
N ALA A 350 6.57 1.45 -18.06
CA ALA A 350 7.62 0.42 -17.83
C ALA A 350 8.96 0.85 -18.54
N TYR A 351 10.13 0.57 -17.89
CA TYR A 351 11.59 0.45 -18.25
C TYR A 351 12.13 0.45 -19.73
N PRO A 352 13.49 0.36 -19.97
CA PRO A 352 14.62 1.25 -19.65
C PRO A 352 15.51 1.59 -20.88
N SER A 353 16.45 2.54 -20.78
CA SER A 353 17.67 2.49 -21.60
C SER A 353 18.91 3.01 -20.87
N LYS A 354 19.95 2.17 -20.95
CA LYS A 354 21.36 2.19 -20.52
C LYS A 354 22.08 3.53 -20.25
N GLU A 355 22.92 3.42 -19.22
CA GLU A 355 24.30 3.94 -19.02
C GLU A 355 24.68 5.35 -19.48
N GLY A 356 25.15 6.14 -18.51
CA GLY A 356 25.98 7.32 -18.71
C GLY A 356 26.14 8.09 -17.40
N GLU A 357 27.36 8.12 -16.88
CA GLU A 357 27.80 8.75 -15.63
C GLU A 357 27.38 10.23 -15.46
N ALA A 358 27.07 10.64 -14.22
CA ALA A 358 27.88 11.62 -13.46
C ALA A 358 27.07 12.36 -12.35
N ASN A 359 27.61 12.26 -11.14
CA ASN A 359 27.77 13.30 -10.11
C ASN A 359 26.56 14.12 -9.63
N ALA A 360 26.27 13.93 -8.33
CA ALA A 360 25.56 14.88 -7.50
C ALA A 360 26.30 16.23 -7.44
N GLY A 361 25.57 17.31 -7.70
CA GLY A 361 26.05 18.67 -7.48
C GLY A 361 25.02 19.71 -7.89
N ASN A 362 24.42 20.37 -6.89
CA ASN A 362 23.69 21.64 -6.96
C ASN A 362 22.73 21.84 -8.14
N ILE A 363 21.46 21.54 -7.92
CA ILE A 363 20.39 21.99 -8.82
C ILE A 363 20.09 23.48 -8.55
N ASN A 364 20.94 24.35 -9.09
CA ASN A 364 20.48 25.63 -9.60
C ASN A 364 19.83 25.34 -10.96
N VAL A 365 18.50 25.32 -11.00
CA VAL A 365 17.73 25.04 -12.22
C VAL A 365 17.92 26.19 -13.22
N ASN A 366 18.94 26.10 -14.06
CA ASN A 366 18.95 26.85 -15.32
C ASN A 366 17.90 26.22 -16.23
N ARG A 367 16.95 27.06 -16.68
CA ARG A 367 15.65 26.72 -17.24
C ARG A 367 15.64 25.99 -18.60
N GLU A 368 16.76 25.52 -19.15
CA GLU A 368 16.79 25.07 -20.57
C GLU A 368 17.63 23.81 -20.90
N THR A 369 18.32 23.15 -19.97
CA THR A 369 19.37 22.17 -20.39
C THR A 369 19.19 20.68 -20.06
N ILE A 370 18.21 20.26 -19.24
CA ILE A 370 18.14 18.83 -18.81
C ILE A 370 17.43 17.92 -19.84
N PHE A 371 16.47 18.43 -20.62
CA PHE A 371 15.67 17.61 -21.53
C PHE A 371 15.76 18.06 -22.99
N SER A 372 16.95 18.29 -23.53
CA SER A 372 17.09 18.73 -24.93
C SER A 372 16.64 17.67 -25.96
N ARG A 373 16.53 16.39 -25.55
CA ARG A 373 16.02 15.26 -26.37
C ARG A 373 15.30 14.21 -25.53
N GLY A 374 14.04 14.47 -25.15
CA GLY A 374 13.18 13.51 -24.45
C GLY A 374 12.09 12.93 -25.37
N GLY A 375 11.94 11.60 -25.40
CA GLY A 375 10.84 10.93 -26.11
C GLY A 375 9.48 11.13 -25.44
N ILE A 376 8.43 10.53 -26.02
CA ILE A 376 7.11 10.44 -25.37
C ILE A 376 7.25 9.62 -24.09
N ASN A 377 6.90 10.21 -22.95
CA ASN A 377 7.01 9.57 -21.63
C ASN A 377 5.65 9.42 -20.96
N GLY A 378 4.84 10.48 -20.93
CA GLY A 378 3.45 10.38 -20.48
C GLY A 378 2.57 9.95 -21.63
N ILE A 379 1.87 8.82 -21.52
CA ILE A 379 0.89 8.36 -22.50
C ILE A 379 -0.22 7.58 -21.82
N SER A 380 -1.48 7.87 -22.14
CA SER A 380 -2.63 7.17 -21.58
C SER A 380 -3.89 7.33 -22.44
N THR A 381 -4.85 6.43 -22.29
CA THR A 381 -6.19 6.52 -22.90
C THR A 381 -7.21 6.71 -21.80
N MET A 382 -8.28 7.48 -22.05
CA MET A 382 -9.42 7.51 -21.13
C MET A 382 -10.23 6.20 -21.21
N SER A 383 -11.13 5.95 -20.25
CA SER A 383 -11.86 4.68 -20.13
C SER A 383 -12.76 4.31 -21.31
N ASP A 384 -13.05 5.24 -22.23
CA ASP A 384 -13.80 5.00 -23.46
C ASP A 384 -12.92 4.64 -24.66
N PHE A 385 -11.59 4.70 -24.50
CA PHE A 385 -10.59 4.36 -25.51
C PHE A 385 -10.74 5.11 -26.84
N LYS A 386 -11.37 6.29 -26.86
CA LYS A 386 -11.54 7.07 -28.10
C LYS A 386 -10.27 7.79 -28.53
N PHE A 387 -9.49 8.28 -27.56
CA PHE A 387 -8.27 9.05 -27.81
C PHE A 387 -7.10 8.52 -26.96
N VAL A 388 -5.90 8.60 -27.53
CA VAL A 388 -4.64 8.53 -26.79
C VAL A 388 -4.23 9.95 -26.47
N TYR A 389 -3.90 10.21 -25.21
CA TYR A 389 -3.32 11.45 -24.72
C TYR A 389 -1.86 11.20 -24.40
N TYR A 390 -0.97 12.12 -24.76
CA TYR A 390 0.45 11.90 -24.56
C TYR A 390 1.26 13.20 -24.48
N PHE A 391 2.49 13.06 -24.00
CA PHE A 391 3.48 14.12 -24.00
C PHE A 391 4.90 13.60 -23.90
N SER A 392 5.84 14.44 -24.35
CA SER A 392 7.27 14.23 -24.12
C SER A 392 7.70 14.82 -22.77
N ILE A 393 8.63 14.16 -22.09
CA ILE A 393 9.26 14.70 -20.87
C ILE A 393 10.06 15.98 -21.16
N ALA A 394 10.48 16.20 -22.40
CA ALA A 394 11.18 17.41 -22.85
C ALA A 394 10.26 18.55 -23.26
N SER A 395 8.95 18.33 -23.24
CA SER A 395 7.98 19.29 -23.74
C SER A 395 6.90 19.52 -22.70
N PHE A 396 6.57 20.79 -22.46
CA PHE A 396 5.38 21.15 -21.71
C PHE A 396 4.08 20.89 -22.48
N LYS A 397 4.14 20.63 -23.79
CA LYS A 397 2.94 20.42 -24.63
C LYS A 397 2.31 19.06 -24.33
N THR A 398 0.99 19.03 -24.29
CA THR A 398 0.16 17.83 -24.18
C THR A 398 -0.60 17.66 -25.48
N TRP A 399 -0.67 16.43 -25.96
CA TRP A 399 -1.25 16.08 -27.24
C TRP A 399 -2.31 15.00 -27.08
N HIS A 400 -3.19 14.89 -28.06
CA HIS A 400 -4.04 13.72 -28.23
C HIS A 400 -4.18 13.32 -29.70
N ILE A 401 -4.58 12.08 -29.93
CA ILE A 401 -4.90 11.53 -31.27
C ILE A 401 -6.03 10.49 -31.14
N PRO A 402 -6.99 10.42 -32.08
CA PRO A 402 -8.00 9.36 -32.08
C PRO A 402 -7.37 7.96 -32.20
N THR A 403 -7.80 7.02 -31.36
CA THR A 403 -7.31 5.63 -31.42
C THR A 403 -7.68 4.94 -32.74
N GLY A 404 -8.77 5.37 -33.38
CA GLY A 404 -9.18 4.87 -34.70
C GLY A 404 -8.16 5.13 -35.80
N ILE A 405 -7.34 6.18 -35.68
CA ILE A 405 -6.23 6.44 -36.62
C ILE A 405 -5.07 5.48 -36.33
N LEU A 406 -4.70 5.33 -35.05
CA LEU A 406 -3.61 4.44 -34.61
C LEU A 406 -3.88 2.95 -34.90
N ARG A 407 -5.15 2.56 -35.03
CA ARG A 407 -5.56 1.17 -35.33
C ARG A 407 -5.58 0.84 -36.82
N LYS A 408 -5.36 1.81 -37.71
CA LYS A 408 -5.32 1.59 -39.16
C LYS A 408 -3.88 1.28 -39.60
N PRO A 409 -3.56 0.04 -40.03
CA PRO A 409 -2.21 -0.30 -40.48
C PRO A 409 -1.75 0.49 -41.71
N SER A 410 -2.69 1.09 -42.45
CA SER A 410 -2.46 1.89 -43.65
C SER A 410 -2.38 3.40 -43.40
N ALA A 411 -2.47 3.86 -42.14
CA ALA A 411 -2.34 5.29 -41.85
C ALA A 411 -0.88 5.72 -42.09
N ASP A 412 -0.69 6.69 -42.99
CA ASP A 412 0.61 7.29 -43.26
C ASP A 412 0.89 8.46 -42.31
N ASN A 413 2.11 9.02 -42.38
CA ASN A 413 2.51 10.14 -41.53
C ASN A 413 1.63 11.38 -41.76
N ILE A 414 1.09 11.57 -42.97
CA ILE A 414 0.19 12.69 -43.29
C ILE A 414 -1.12 12.53 -42.52
N THR A 415 -1.72 11.34 -42.56
CA THR A 415 -2.94 11.02 -41.81
C THR A 415 -2.71 11.15 -40.30
N PHE A 416 -1.53 10.74 -39.82
CA PHE A 416 -1.17 10.92 -38.41
C PHE A 416 -1.09 12.41 -38.03
N ASP A 417 -0.32 13.19 -38.78
CA ASP A 417 -0.08 14.62 -38.52
C ASP A 417 -1.37 15.45 -38.59
N GLU A 418 -2.30 15.13 -39.50
CA GLU A 418 -3.60 15.79 -39.60
C GLU A 418 -4.53 15.52 -38.40
N ASN A 419 -4.29 14.43 -37.66
CA ASN A 419 -5.16 13.97 -36.57
C ASN A 419 -4.51 14.11 -35.17
N VAL A 420 -3.23 14.47 -35.10
CA VAL A 420 -2.56 14.84 -33.86
C VAL A 420 -2.89 16.28 -33.53
N ARG A 421 -3.35 16.52 -32.30
CA ARG A 421 -3.67 17.86 -31.83
C ARG A 421 -3.03 18.16 -30.47
N MET A 422 -2.56 19.40 -30.33
CA MET A 422 -2.10 19.94 -29.05
C MET A 422 -3.30 20.42 -28.25
N ILE A 423 -3.45 19.91 -27.03
CA ILE A 423 -4.59 20.20 -26.15
C ILE A 423 -4.24 21.14 -24.99
N GLY A 424 -2.97 21.40 -24.76
CA GLY A 424 -2.54 22.38 -23.77
C GLY A 424 -1.08 22.31 -23.37
N ILE A 425 -0.65 23.28 -22.58
CA ILE A 425 0.72 23.41 -22.08
C ILE A 425 0.71 23.24 -20.55
N ARG A 426 1.45 22.26 -20.05
CA ARG A 426 1.67 22.01 -18.62
C ARG A 426 2.70 23.00 -18.05
N GLN A 427 2.63 23.29 -16.76
CA GLN A 427 3.59 24.18 -16.10
C GLN A 427 4.85 23.47 -15.58
N HIS A 428 4.81 22.13 -15.56
CA HIS A 428 5.80 21.26 -14.95
C HIS A 428 6.13 20.10 -15.88
N HIS A 429 7.38 19.65 -15.85
CA HIS A 429 7.76 18.40 -16.46
C HIS A 429 7.10 17.24 -15.72
N ALA A 430 6.86 16.17 -16.45
CA ALA A 430 6.21 14.98 -15.93
C ALA A 430 6.80 13.74 -16.59
N VAL A 431 6.87 12.66 -15.82
CA VAL A 431 7.42 11.36 -16.27
C VAL A 431 6.34 10.39 -16.75
N SER A 432 5.09 10.58 -16.34
CA SER A 432 3.98 9.68 -16.66
C SER A 432 2.66 10.44 -16.78
N LEU A 433 1.70 9.86 -17.51
CA LEU A 433 0.34 10.38 -17.65
C LEU A 433 -0.63 9.24 -17.38
N THR A 434 -1.69 9.55 -16.64
CA THR A 434 -2.47 8.45 -16.10
C THR A 434 -3.95 8.74 -15.94
N SER A 435 -4.83 7.94 -16.54
CA SER A 435 -6.28 8.20 -16.64
C SER A 435 -7.20 7.53 -15.60
N GLY A 436 -7.95 8.32 -14.85
CA GLY A 436 -9.12 7.83 -14.13
C GLY A 436 -10.28 7.60 -15.08
N THR A 437 -11.45 7.30 -14.51
CA THR A 437 -12.72 7.25 -15.28
C THR A 437 -13.14 8.60 -15.85
N ARG A 438 -12.66 9.71 -15.26
CA ARG A 438 -13.03 11.09 -15.67
C ARG A 438 -11.85 12.04 -15.84
N SER A 439 -10.70 11.73 -15.25
CA SER A 439 -9.61 12.69 -15.07
C SER A 439 -8.28 12.07 -15.44
N PHE A 440 -7.25 12.87 -15.69
CA PHE A 440 -5.87 12.42 -15.76
C PHE A 440 -5.08 12.90 -14.55
N PHE A 441 -4.01 12.18 -14.23
CA PHE A 441 -3.13 12.39 -13.10
C PHE A 441 -1.71 12.43 -13.62
N ILE A 442 -0.96 13.43 -13.17
CA ILE A 442 0.35 13.79 -13.72
C ILE A 442 1.28 14.12 -12.55
N PRO A 443 2.40 13.41 -12.36
CA PRO A 443 3.41 13.80 -11.40
C PRO A 443 4.17 15.03 -11.93
N ALA A 444 4.20 16.10 -11.15
CA ALA A 444 4.90 17.34 -11.47
C ALA A 444 6.29 17.35 -10.80
N LEU A 445 7.34 17.17 -11.61
CA LEU A 445 8.70 16.92 -11.13
C LEU A 445 9.27 18.09 -10.33
N GLU A 446 9.09 19.32 -10.79
CA GLU A 446 9.73 20.51 -10.20
C GLU A 446 9.16 20.91 -8.84
N ILE A 447 7.92 20.49 -8.56
CA ILE A 447 7.21 20.86 -7.33
C ILE A 447 6.96 19.68 -6.40
N ASN A 448 7.45 18.48 -6.78
CA ASN A 448 7.23 17.24 -6.05
C ASN A 448 5.75 17.05 -5.66
N ASP A 449 4.85 17.26 -6.63
CA ASP A 449 3.40 17.28 -6.42
C ASP A 449 2.65 16.53 -7.52
N LYS A 450 1.34 16.37 -7.35
CA LYS A 450 0.44 15.69 -8.27
C LYS A 450 -0.51 16.71 -8.88
N LEU A 451 -0.70 16.62 -10.19
CA LEU A 451 -1.71 17.39 -10.91
C LEU A 451 -2.85 16.45 -11.28
N LYS A 452 -4.08 16.95 -11.18
CA LYS A 452 -5.29 16.33 -11.73
C LYS A 452 -5.83 17.20 -12.84
N TRP A 453 -6.16 16.59 -13.97
CA TRP A 453 -6.89 17.21 -15.07
C TRP A 453 -8.24 16.54 -15.23
N ASP A 454 -9.35 17.24 -15.00
CA ASP A 454 -10.70 16.69 -15.22
C ASP A 454 -11.11 16.77 -16.70
N CYS A 455 -10.61 15.82 -17.49
CA CYS A 455 -10.84 15.81 -18.94
C CYS A 455 -12.33 15.73 -19.30
N LYS A 456 -13.16 14.97 -18.57
CA LYS A 456 -14.59 14.92 -18.86
C LYS A 456 -15.30 16.23 -18.57
N GLN A 457 -14.88 17.00 -17.57
CA GLN A 457 -15.37 18.36 -17.36
C GLN A 457 -14.98 19.27 -18.53
N ASP A 458 -13.72 19.22 -18.97
CA ASP A 458 -13.27 20.07 -20.08
C ASP A 458 -13.94 19.70 -21.42
N ILE A 459 -14.21 18.41 -21.68
CA ILE A 459 -15.00 17.97 -22.84
C ILE A 459 -16.42 18.55 -22.81
N GLN A 460 -17.05 18.62 -21.63
CA GLN A 460 -18.37 19.23 -21.49
C GLN A 460 -18.35 20.73 -21.77
N ILE A 461 -17.29 21.42 -21.35
CA ILE A 461 -17.11 22.86 -21.58
C ILE A 461 -16.82 23.13 -23.06
N ASP A 462 -15.98 22.31 -23.68
CA ASP A 462 -15.53 22.48 -25.07
C ASP A 462 -16.52 21.89 -26.09
N GLY A 463 -17.54 21.17 -25.62
CA GLY A 463 -18.62 20.62 -26.45
C GLY A 463 -18.23 19.41 -27.28
N SER A 464 -16.93 19.09 -27.40
CA SER A 464 -16.45 17.89 -28.09
C SER A 464 -15.14 17.37 -27.48
N GLU A 465 -14.92 16.06 -27.65
CA GLU A 465 -13.69 15.40 -27.23
C GLU A 465 -12.52 15.62 -28.22
N GLU A 466 -12.83 16.04 -29.45
CA GLU A 466 -11.88 16.48 -30.48
C GLU A 466 -11.33 17.88 -30.19
N GLU A 467 -12.12 18.73 -29.51
CA GLU A 467 -11.81 20.12 -29.20
C GLU A 467 -11.29 20.36 -27.78
N VAL A 468 -11.12 19.28 -26.99
CA VAL A 468 -10.83 19.37 -25.56
C VAL A 468 -9.50 20.10 -25.27
N ASN A 469 -9.55 21.04 -24.32
CA ASN A 469 -8.40 21.78 -23.84
C ASN A 469 -8.06 21.42 -22.37
N LEU A 470 -6.79 21.53 -22.02
CA LEU A 470 -6.24 21.22 -20.68
C LEU A 470 -6.55 22.33 -19.64
N ARG A 471 -7.82 22.69 -19.42
CA ARG A 471 -8.21 23.85 -18.60
C ARG A 471 -8.34 23.55 -17.12
N SER A 472 -8.85 22.38 -16.77
CA SER A 472 -9.10 21.97 -15.39
C SER A 472 -7.87 21.35 -14.69
N LEU A 473 -6.67 21.48 -15.27
CA LEU A 473 -5.44 21.00 -14.65
C LEU A 473 -5.16 21.78 -13.37
N GLN A 474 -5.23 21.11 -12.23
CA GLN A 474 -5.01 21.70 -10.92
C GLN A 474 -4.09 20.83 -10.08
N ARG A 475 -3.35 21.46 -9.17
CA ARG A 475 -2.62 20.73 -8.11
C ARG A 475 -3.63 20.01 -7.23
N LEU A 476 -3.36 18.75 -6.91
CA LEU A 476 -4.21 17.97 -6.02
C LEU A 476 -4.06 18.30 -4.55
N SER A 477 -3.13 19.22 -4.21
CA SER A 477 -2.70 19.60 -2.87
C SER A 477 -1.72 18.58 -2.27
N PRO A 478 -0.67 19.06 -1.55
CA PRO A 478 0.21 18.19 -0.79
C PRO A 478 -0.60 17.53 0.33
N THR A 479 -0.92 16.25 0.21
CA THR A 479 -1.28 15.46 1.38
C THR A 479 0.00 15.23 2.15
N THR A 480 0.31 16.11 3.11
CA THR A 480 1.41 16.00 4.07
C THR A 480 1.35 14.73 4.94
N ALA A 481 0.27 13.95 4.83
CA ALA A 481 -0.04 12.80 5.66
C ALA A 481 0.55 11.46 5.17
N LEU A 482 0.78 11.27 3.87
CA LEU A 482 1.19 9.97 3.32
C LEU A 482 2.71 9.78 3.25
N ASN A 483 3.42 9.85 4.37
CA ASN A 483 4.84 9.49 4.39
C ASN A 483 4.97 7.98 4.54
N PHE A 484 5.67 7.30 3.61
CA PHE A 484 6.05 5.88 3.73
C PHE A 484 4.91 4.96 4.22
N ALA A 485 3.89 4.77 3.39
CA ALA A 485 2.76 3.91 3.76
C ALA A 485 3.18 2.44 3.88
N ASP A 486 2.70 1.75 4.91
CA ASP A 486 2.96 0.32 5.14
C ASP A 486 1.83 -0.36 5.93
N GLY A 487 1.93 -1.67 6.17
CA GLY A 487 1.01 -2.41 7.04
C GLY A 487 -0.44 -2.34 6.55
N MET A 488 -0.68 -2.59 5.27
CA MET A 488 -2.00 -2.33 4.67
C MET A 488 -2.96 -3.53 4.80
N HIS A 489 -4.20 -3.26 5.22
CA HIS A 489 -5.23 -4.28 5.37
C HIS A 489 -6.63 -3.76 5.04
N ILE A 490 -7.51 -4.64 4.57
CA ILE A 490 -8.88 -4.30 4.17
C ILE A 490 -9.88 -4.83 5.20
N ASP A 491 -10.73 -3.95 5.74
CA ASP A 491 -11.84 -4.31 6.62
C ASP A 491 -13.06 -3.45 6.29
N ASN A 492 -14.23 -4.11 6.12
CA ASN A 492 -15.52 -3.45 5.89
C ASN A 492 -15.53 -2.41 4.75
N GLY A 493 -14.90 -2.69 3.61
CA GLY A 493 -14.88 -1.78 2.45
C GLY A 493 -13.79 -0.71 2.51
N TYR A 494 -13.05 -0.60 3.62
CA TYR A 494 -11.97 0.37 3.80
C TYR A 494 -10.62 -0.31 3.73
N LEU A 495 -9.68 0.35 3.05
CA LEU A 495 -8.25 0.06 3.16
C LEU A 495 -7.69 0.87 4.32
N TYR A 496 -7.19 0.18 5.34
CA TYR A 496 -6.44 0.74 6.45
C TYR A 496 -4.96 0.61 6.21
N PHE A 497 -4.18 1.60 6.63
CA PHE A 497 -2.74 1.58 6.48
C PHE A 497 -2.08 2.48 7.53
N VAL A 498 -0.81 2.19 7.78
CA VAL A 498 0.09 3.06 8.54
C VAL A 498 0.71 4.05 7.58
N THR A 499 0.91 5.28 8.03
CA THR A 499 1.93 6.16 7.44
C THR A 499 2.93 6.53 8.53
N ASN A 500 4.20 6.58 8.18
CA ASN A 500 5.26 6.95 9.10
C ASN A 500 6.43 7.66 8.38
N LYS A 501 7.28 8.37 9.11
CA LYS A 501 8.48 8.98 8.52
C LYS A 501 9.67 8.01 8.57
N PHE A 502 9.53 6.77 8.07
CA PHE A 502 10.58 5.73 8.22
C PHE A 502 11.94 6.11 7.61
N HIS A 503 11.95 6.86 6.50
CA HIS A 503 13.17 7.44 5.93
C HIS A 503 13.93 8.29 6.97
N LYS A 504 13.23 9.14 7.74
CA LYS A 504 13.80 9.89 8.86
C LYS A 504 14.20 9.02 10.05
N VAL A 505 13.50 7.91 10.32
CA VAL A 505 13.93 6.92 11.33
C VAL A 505 15.28 6.32 10.94
N ARG A 506 15.46 5.94 9.67
CA ARG A 506 16.71 5.39 9.13
C ARG A 506 17.86 6.37 9.16
N LEU A 507 17.56 7.66 8.96
CA LEU A 507 18.54 8.75 9.00
C LEU A 507 18.76 9.31 10.41
N GLU A 508 18.03 8.84 11.42
CA GLU A 508 18.02 9.35 12.79
C GLU A 508 17.67 10.85 12.90
N THR A 509 16.76 11.32 12.03
CA THR A 509 16.32 12.73 11.90
C THR A 509 14.84 12.96 12.24
N LEU A 510 14.20 12.03 12.96
CA LEU A 510 12.80 12.17 13.34
C LEU A 510 12.60 13.34 14.33
N ASP A 511 11.64 14.22 14.05
CA ASP A 511 11.28 15.33 14.93
C ASP A 511 10.27 14.89 15.99
N PHE A 512 10.58 15.06 17.27
CA PHE A 512 9.68 14.76 18.38
C PHE A 512 9.08 16.00 19.06
N SER A 513 9.37 17.22 18.60
CA SER A 513 8.72 18.45 19.11
C SER A 513 7.26 18.54 18.65
N GLY A 514 6.98 18.02 17.45
CA GLY A 514 5.69 18.10 16.78
C GLY A 514 5.58 19.25 15.78
N ASP A 515 6.65 20.00 15.56
CA ASP A 515 6.70 21.10 14.59
C ASP A 515 6.51 20.58 13.15
N ASP A 516 7.01 19.37 12.86
CA ASP A 516 6.84 18.67 11.58
C ASP A 516 5.51 17.87 11.50
N GLY A 517 4.57 18.07 12.42
CA GLY A 517 3.34 17.29 12.52
C GLY A 517 3.56 15.85 13.02
N PRO A 518 2.56 14.96 12.93
CA PRO A 518 2.68 13.59 13.44
C PRO A 518 3.75 12.79 12.68
N ASN A 519 4.45 11.93 13.42
CA ASN A 519 5.44 11.00 12.87
C ASN A 519 4.83 9.67 12.45
N PHE A 520 3.70 9.30 13.06
CA PHE A 520 3.00 8.06 12.82
C PHE A 520 1.51 8.38 12.72
N THR A 521 0.84 7.84 11.72
CA THR A 521 -0.62 7.84 11.65
C THR A 521 -1.13 6.45 11.29
N ILE A 522 -2.40 6.22 11.63
CA ILE A 522 -3.18 5.13 11.07
C ILE A 522 -4.37 5.77 10.38
N GLU A 523 -4.48 5.47 9.10
CA GLU A 523 -5.43 6.09 8.18
C GLU A 523 -6.31 5.01 7.55
N LYS A 524 -7.46 5.44 7.05
CA LYS A 524 -8.29 4.60 6.17
C LYS A 524 -8.83 5.38 5.00
N ILE A 525 -9.07 4.67 3.91
CA ILE A 525 -9.75 5.18 2.72
C ILE A 525 -10.77 4.15 2.26
N PHE A 526 -11.95 4.63 1.82
CA PHE A 526 -12.96 3.73 1.27
C PHE A 526 -12.53 3.26 -0.12
N VAL A 527 -12.49 1.94 -0.33
CA VAL A 527 -12.04 1.30 -1.58
C VAL A 527 -13.06 0.34 -2.18
N GLY A 528 -14.13 0.04 -1.44
CA GLY A 528 -15.20 -0.85 -1.90
C GLY A 528 -14.74 -2.30 -2.14
N GLU A 529 -13.72 -2.77 -1.42
CA GLU A 529 -13.22 -4.14 -1.45
C GLU A 529 -13.42 -4.84 -0.11
N GLU A 530 -13.51 -6.16 -0.14
CA GLU A 530 -13.40 -7.02 1.04
C GLU A 530 -12.02 -7.67 1.08
N SER A 531 -11.58 -8.07 2.28
CA SER A 531 -10.34 -8.83 2.45
C SER A 531 -10.34 -10.08 1.58
N TYR A 532 -9.21 -10.39 0.94
CA TYR A 532 -9.08 -11.60 0.13
C TYR A 532 -9.40 -12.89 0.92
N LEU A 533 -9.25 -12.87 2.25
CA LEU A 533 -9.53 -14.03 3.12
C LEU A 533 -11.02 -14.37 3.25
N LEU A 534 -11.90 -13.45 2.86
CA LEU A 534 -13.34 -13.69 2.75
C LEU A 534 -13.74 -14.27 1.38
N GLY A 535 -12.80 -14.36 0.44
CA GLY A 535 -13.01 -14.99 -0.86
C GLY A 535 -13.38 -16.47 -0.73
N THR A 536 -14.18 -16.96 -1.68
CA THR A 536 -14.59 -18.37 -1.75
C THR A 536 -13.53 -19.19 -2.48
N HIS A 537 -13.28 -20.42 -2.00
CA HIS A 537 -12.67 -21.45 -2.86
C HIS A 537 -13.63 -21.73 -4.04
N PRO A 538 -13.13 -21.87 -5.27
CA PRO A 538 -13.96 -22.25 -6.41
C PRO A 538 -14.49 -23.69 -6.30
#